data_AF-A0A7K1KNS4-F1
#
_entry.id   AF-A0A7K1KNS4-F1
#
_cell.length_a   1.000
_cell.length_b   1.000
_cell.length_c   1.000
_cell.angle_alpha   90.00
_cell.angle_beta   90.00
_cell.angle_gamma   90.00
#
_symmetry.space_group_name_H-M   'P 1'
#
loop_
_entity.id
_entity.type
_entity.pdbx_description
1 polymer ?
#
loop_
_entity_poly.entity_id
_entity_poly.type
_entity_poly.pdbx_seq_one_letter_code
_entity_poly.pdbx_strand_id
1 'polypeptide(L)'
;MHSRQSREKSREKTRNFLLVLLAGIVVAIFFNLDMLPEGETVFERAADRKLTFAGDLSRKDFTAGERERIMEFIRRHDSRLANVTIEITLQDPYRAVTDTTELIFSVRMAMADGGSVSAPTRRARRADIVSAVLDKLDKDIKAYGIVDDGKGQGRSLINTM
;
A
#
# COMPACT_ATOMS: atom_id res chain seq x y z
N MET A 1 54.62 -11.73 39.54
CA MET A 1 53.71 -10.73 38.94
C MET A 1 53.17 -11.17 37.57
N HIS A 2 52.64 -12.41 37.42
CA HIS A 2 52.15 -12.91 36.11
C HIS A 2 50.66 -13.28 36.04
N SER A 3 49.87 -13.05 37.10
CA SER A 3 48.46 -13.48 37.15
C SER A 3 47.43 -12.43 36.67
N ARG A 4 47.84 -11.19 36.38
CA ARG A 4 46.92 -10.12 35.93
C ARG A 4 46.71 -10.06 34.41
N GLN A 5 47.72 -10.33 33.60
CA GLN A 5 47.62 -10.31 32.12
C GLN A 5 46.68 -11.37 31.53
N SER A 6 46.53 -12.52 32.20
CA SER A 6 45.63 -13.60 31.74
C SER A 6 44.14 -13.22 31.86
N ARG A 7 43.78 -12.45 32.90
CA ARG A 7 42.39 -12.03 33.13
C ARG A 7 41.89 -10.98 32.13
N GLU A 8 42.75 -10.08 31.66
CA GLU A 8 42.40 -9.11 30.60
C GLU A 8 42.16 -9.80 29.25
N LYS A 9 43.07 -10.69 28.84
CA LYS A 9 42.89 -11.47 27.59
C LYS A 9 41.65 -12.37 27.62
N SER A 10 41.31 -12.92 28.78
CA SER A 10 40.08 -13.70 28.97
C SER A 10 38.83 -12.82 28.85
N ARG A 11 38.85 -11.62 29.45
CA ARG A 11 37.73 -10.67 29.37
C ARG A 11 37.50 -10.14 27.96
N GLU A 12 38.56 -9.93 27.19
CA GLU A 12 38.46 -9.54 25.77
C GLU A 12 37.89 -10.66 24.90
N LYS A 13 38.31 -11.92 25.13
CA LYS A 13 37.73 -13.08 24.43
C LYS A 13 36.25 -13.25 24.73
N THR A 14 35.85 -13.11 26.00
CA THR A 14 34.44 -13.18 26.40
C THR A 14 33.62 -12.05 25.77
N ARG A 15 34.17 -10.82 25.70
CA ARG A 15 33.50 -9.68 25.05
C ARG A 15 33.32 -9.91 23.55
N ASN A 16 34.36 -10.37 22.85
CA ASN A 16 34.26 -10.64 21.42
C ASN A 16 33.30 -11.80 21.14
N PHE A 17 33.31 -12.84 21.97
CA PHE A 17 32.36 -13.95 21.86
C PHE A 17 30.91 -13.48 22.04
N LEU A 18 30.64 -12.63 23.05
CA LEU A 18 29.32 -12.04 23.25
C LEU A 18 28.88 -11.15 22.08
N LEU A 19 29.80 -10.38 21.48
CA LEU A 19 29.49 -9.56 20.31
C LEU A 19 29.13 -10.42 19.08
N VAL A 20 29.86 -11.50 18.84
CA VAL A 20 29.57 -12.44 17.75
C VAL A 20 28.24 -13.16 18.00
N LEU A 21 27.97 -13.56 19.25
CA LEU A 21 26.71 -14.20 19.61
C LEU A 21 25.52 -13.24 19.43
N LEU A 22 25.66 -11.98 19.85
CA LEU A 22 24.63 -10.96 19.69
C LEU A 22 24.40 -10.62 18.22
N ALA A 23 25.46 -10.52 17.41
CA ALA A 23 25.33 -10.38 15.96
C ALA A 23 24.61 -11.57 15.33
N GLY A 24 24.92 -12.81 15.76
CA GLY A 24 24.24 -14.02 15.33
C GLY A 24 22.76 -14.02 15.70
N ILE A 25 22.40 -13.57 16.90
CA ILE A 25 21.00 -13.43 17.34
C ILE A 25 20.27 -12.36 16.51
N VAL A 26 20.89 -11.20 16.26
CA VAL A 26 20.28 -10.15 15.43
C VAL A 26 20.04 -10.66 14.01
N VAL A 27 21.00 -11.38 13.42
CA VAL A 27 20.85 -12.01 12.11
C VAL A 27 19.74 -13.08 12.15
N ALA A 28 19.71 -13.92 13.17
CA ALA A 28 18.69 -14.96 13.33
C ALA A 28 17.27 -14.39 13.55
N ILE A 29 17.13 -13.26 14.25
CA ILE A 29 15.86 -12.54 14.39
C ILE A 29 15.47 -11.92 13.04
N PHE A 30 16.42 -11.32 12.33
CA PHE A 30 16.18 -10.74 11.01
C PHE A 30 15.68 -11.81 10.02
N PHE A 31 16.31 -12.99 10.00
CA PHE A 31 15.87 -14.13 9.18
C PHE A 31 14.60 -14.82 9.72
N ASN A 32 14.36 -14.88 11.03
CA ASN A 32 13.08 -15.40 11.56
C ASN A 32 11.90 -14.47 11.26
N LEU A 33 12.11 -13.16 11.20
CA LEU A 33 11.10 -12.21 10.73
C LEU A 33 10.83 -12.37 9.22
N ASP A 34 11.82 -12.84 8.46
CA ASP A 34 11.73 -13.13 7.01
C ASP A 34 11.18 -14.56 6.71
N MET A 35 11.12 -15.44 7.72
CA MET A 35 10.65 -16.84 7.63
C MET A 35 9.25 -17.07 8.23
N LEU A 36 8.36 -16.07 8.19
CA LEU A 36 6.92 -16.31 8.30
C LEU A 36 6.40 -16.90 6.97
N PRO A 37 5.43 -17.83 6.99
CA PRO A 37 5.21 -18.81 5.94
C PRO A 37 4.88 -18.16 4.59
N GLU A 38 5.57 -18.66 3.55
CA GLU A 38 5.32 -18.56 2.11
C GLU A 38 4.06 -17.76 1.69
N GLY A 39 4.26 -16.51 1.27
CA GLY A 39 3.24 -15.78 0.50
C GLY A 39 3.43 -14.28 0.39
N GLU A 40 3.71 -13.57 1.47
CA GLU A 40 3.59 -12.10 1.49
C GLU A 40 4.94 -11.40 1.57
N THR A 41 5.47 -11.00 0.41
CA THR A 41 6.70 -10.18 0.35
C THR A 41 6.49 -8.82 1.03
N VAL A 42 7.56 -8.22 1.57
CA VAL A 42 7.55 -6.89 2.21
C VAL A 42 6.94 -5.80 1.30
N PHE A 43 6.96 -6.01 -0.02
CA PHE A 43 6.30 -5.17 -1.02
C PHE A 43 4.77 -5.29 -0.99
N GLU A 44 4.22 -6.45 -0.66
CA GLU A 44 2.78 -6.63 -0.46
C GLU A 44 2.30 -5.89 0.78
N ARG A 45 3.04 -5.92 1.89
CA ARG A 45 2.71 -5.13 3.09
C ARG A 45 2.76 -3.62 2.84
N ALA A 46 3.67 -3.16 1.99
CA ALA A 46 3.76 -1.75 1.63
C ALA A 46 2.56 -1.33 0.77
N ALA A 47 2.28 -2.09 -0.30
CA ALA A 47 1.15 -1.81 -1.18
C ALA A 47 -0.19 -1.92 -0.43
N ASP A 48 -0.35 -2.90 0.46
CA ASP A 48 -1.61 -3.15 1.18
C ASP A 48 -1.93 -2.05 2.19
N ARG A 49 -0.93 -1.24 2.57
CA ARG A 49 -1.09 0.01 3.32
C ARG A 49 -1.43 1.22 2.43
N LYS A 50 -1.16 1.14 1.12
CA LYS A 50 -1.47 2.22 0.17
C LYS A 50 -2.93 2.22 -0.25
N LEU A 51 -3.71 1.15 -0.02
CA LEU A 51 -5.12 1.08 -0.39
C LEU A 51 -6.03 1.30 0.82
N THR A 52 -6.81 2.37 0.78
CA THR A 52 -7.82 2.70 1.80
C THR A 52 -9.22 2.64 1.19
N PHE A 53 -10.14 1.96 1.87
CA PHE A 53 -11.58 1.99 1.56
C PHE A 53 -12.29 2.90 2.56
N ALA A 54 -13.15 3.79 2.06
CA ALA A 54 -13.94 4.73 2.85
C ALA A 54 -15.40 4.76 2.39
N GLY A 55 -16.28 5.31 3.24
CA GLY A 55 -17.72 5.39 2.99
C GLY A 55 -18.48 4.17 3.49
N ASP A 56 -19.56 3.82 2.79
CA ASP A 56 -20.52 2.79 3.19
C ASP A 56 -20.03 1.37 2.90
N LEU A 57 -19.15 1.20 1.91
CA LEU A 57 -18.49 -0.09 1.63
C LEU A 57 -17.06 -0.07 2.15
N SER A 58 -16.76 -1.02 3.02
CA SER A 58 -15.45 -1.27 3.60
C SER A 58 -14.68 -2.33 2.82
N ARG A 59 -13.41 -2.53 3.16
CA ARG A 59 -12.55 -3.59 2.59
C ARG A 59 -13.17 -5.00 2.68
N LYS A 60 -14.03 -5.25 3.67
CA LYS A 60 -14.67 -6.55 3.91
C LYS A 60 -15.81 -6.84 2.92
N ASP A 61 -16.37 -5.81 2.31
CA ASP A 61 -17.50 -5.91 1.37
C ASP A 61 -17.05 -6.31 -0.05
N PHE A 62 -15.74 -6.44 -0.24
CA PHE A 62 -15.10 -6.93 -1.45
C PHE A 62 -14.64 -8.38 -1.27
N THR A 63 -14.71 -9.15 -2.34
CA THR A 63 -14.10 -10.48 -2.38
C THR A 63 -12.57 -10.37 -2.40
N ALA A 64 -11.87 -11.47 -2.08
CA ALA A 64 -10.41 -11.49 -2.13
C ALA A 64 -9.88 -11.20 -3.54
N GLY A 65 -10.49 -11.77 -4.59
CA GLY A 65 -10.09 -11.53 -5.97
C GLY A 65 -10.34 -10.08 -6.43
N GLU A 66 -11.42 -9.46 -5.98
CA GLU A 66 -11.68 -8.03 -6.24
C GLU A 66 -10.61 -7.13 -5.62
N ARG A 67 -10.26 -7.37 -4.36
CA ARG A 67 -9.18 -6.63 -3.69
C ARG A 67 -7.86 -6.84 -4.39
N GLU A 68 -7.54 -8.09 -4.73
CA GLU A 68 -6.27 -8.44 -5.37
C GLU A 68 -6.11 -7.76 -6.74
N ARG A 69 -7.18 -7.66 -7.53
CA ARG A 69 -7.14 -6.92 -8.81
C ARG A 69 -6.81 -5.43 -8.64
N ILE A 70 -7.37 -4.78 -7.62
CA ILE A 70 -7.06 -3.37 -7.31
C ILE A 70 -5.62 -3.26 -6.81
N MET A 71 -5.22 -4.18 -5.94
CA MET A 71 -3.87 -4.24 -5.38
C MET A 71 -2.79 -4.46 -6.44
N GLU A 72 -3.01 -5.37 -7.37
CA GLU A 72 -2.12 -5.63 -8.50
C GLU A 72 -1.93 -4.36 -9.34
N PHE A 73 -3.01 -3.62 -9.60
CA PHE A 73 -2.92 -2.33 -10.27
C PHE A 73 -2.02 -1.35 -9.51
N ILE A 74 -2.22 -1.22 -8.19
CA ILE A 74 -1.41 -0.33 -7.35
C ILE A 74 0.06 -0.77 -7.36
N ARG A 75 0.36 -2.07 -7.27
CA ARG A 75 1.73 -2.61 -7.31
C ARG A 75 2.43 -2.30 -8.64
N ARG A 76 1.73 -2.36 -9.77
CA ARG A 76 2.30 -1.98 -11.08
C ARG A 76 2.68 -0.50 -11.16
N HIS A 77 2.07 0.35 -10.33
CA HIS A 77 2.32 1.79 -10.28
C HIS A 77 2.95 2.24 -8.95
N ASP A 78 3.57 1.32 -8.21
CA ASP A 78 4.03 1.55 -6.83
C ASP A 78 4.99 2.72 -6.68
N SER A 79 5.87 2.92 -7.68
CA SER A 79 6.85 4.01 -7.71
C SER A 79 6.23 5.40 -7.85
N ARG A 80 4.99 5.50 -8.35
CA ARG A 80 4.28 6.77 -8.56
C ARG A 80 3.25 7.05 -7.47
N LEU A 81 2.72 6.02 -6.84
CA LEU A 81 1.62 6.13 -5.88
C LEU A 81 2.12 6.06 -4.43
N ALA A 82 1.73 7.03 -3.62
CA ALA A 82 1.91 7.00 -2.17
C ALA A 82 0.68 6.41 -1.45
N ASN A 83 -0.53 6.78 -1.86
CA ASN A 83 -1.79 6.29 -1.27
C ASN A 83 -2.93 6.40 -2.30
N VAL A 84 -3.86 5.46 -2.24
CA VAL A 84 -5.09 5.40 -3.03
C VAL A 84 -6.25 5.21 -2.05
N THR A 85 -7.15 6.19 -2.01
CA THR A 85 -8.40 6.12 -1.24
C THR A 85 -9.56 5.95 -2.20
N ILE A 86 -10.33 4.88 -2.02
CA ILE A 86 -11.58 4.61 -2.72
C ILE A 86 -12.71 4.88 -1.74
N GLU A 87 -13.54 5.86 -2.05
CA GLU A 87 -14.73 6.19 -1.25
C GLU A 87 -15.97 5.76 -2.01
N ILE A 88 -16.83 4.96 -1.38
CA ILE A 88 -18.04 4.43 -2.00
C ILE A 88 -19.22 4.73 -1.10
N THR A 89 -20.28 5.25 -1.70
CA THR A 89 -21.53 5.62 -1.04
C THR A 89 -22.70 4.93 -1.70
N LEU A 90 -23.62 4.46 -0.87
CA LEU A 90 -24.91 3.90 -1.28
C LEU A 90 -25.88 5.05 -1.52
N GLN A 91 -26.68 4.95 -2.57
CA GLN A 91 -27.80 5.89 -2.75
C GLN A 91 -28.91 5.65 -1.71
N ASP A 92 -29.11 4.39 -1.31
CA ASP A 92 -30.09 3.99 -0.30
C ASP A 92 -29.39 3.09 0.74
N PRO A 93 -29.11 3.60 1.95
CA PRO A 93 -28.37 2.87 2.99
C PRO A 93 -29.19 1.74 3.62
N TYR A 94 -30.52 1.70 3.42
CA TYR A 94 -31.38 0.66 4.00
C TYR A 94 -31.58 -0.54 3.09
N ARG A 95 -31.13 -0.45 1.83
CA ARG A 95 -31.27 -1.52 0.84
C ARG A 95 -30.06 -2.44 0.86
N ALA A 96 -30.31 -3.74 0.84
CA ALA A 96 -29.26 -4.74 0.71
C ALA A 96 -28.45 -4.52 -0.59
N VAL A 97 -27.12 -4.65 -0.49
CA VAL A 97 -26.23 -4.52 -1.65
C VAL A 97 -26.31 -5.80 -2.48
N THR A 98 -26.71 -5.64 -3.74
CA THR A 98 -26.78 -6.70 -4.74
C THR A 98 -25.91 -6.32 -5.92
N ASP A 99 -25.62 -7.27 -6.80
CA ASP A 99 -24.83 -7.04 -8.02
C ASP A 99 -25.38 -5.91 -8.91
N THR A 100 -26.69 -5.67 -8.84
CA THR A 100 -27.39 -4.63 -9.62
C THR A 100 -27.47 -3.27 -8.92
N THR A 101 -27.07 -3.19 -7.64
CA THR A 101 -27.15 -1.95 -6.85
C THR A 101 -26.23 -0.90 -7.46
N GLU A 102 -26.78 0.30 -7.70
CA GLU A 102 -26.00 1.45 -8.13
C GLU A 102 -25.23 2.05 -6.96
N LEU A 103 -23.92 2.19 -7.15
CA LEU A 103 -22.99 2.74 -6.19
C LEU A 103 -22.40 4.03 -6.75
N ILE A 104 -22.22 5.00 -5.86
CA ILE A 104 -21.53 6.25 -6.16
C ILE A 104 -20.12 6.12 -5.58
N PHE A 105 -19.09 6.27 -6.41
CA PHE A 105 -17.70 6.14 -5.96
C PHE A 105 -16.81 7.32 -6.37
N SER A 106 -15.86 7.67 -5.53
CA SER A 106 -14.78 8.60 -5.84
C SER A 106 -13.44 7.95 -5.55
N VAL A 107 -12.41 8.43 -6.24
CA VAL A 107 -11.03 7.93 -6.09
C VAL A 107 -10.13 9.14 -5.86
N ARG A 108 -9.31 9.05 -4.82
CA ARG A 108 -8.28 10.04 -4.49
C ARG A 108 -6.94 9.34 -4.46
N MET A 109 -5.96 9.91 -5.14
CA MET A 109 -4.59 9.40 -5.18
C MET A 109 -3.65 10.46 -4.62
N ALA A 110 -2.80 10.05 -3.69
CA ALA A 110 -1.61 10.79 -3.31
C ALA A 110 -0.43 10.20 -4.08
N MET A 111 0.33 11.06 -4.73
CA MET A 111 1.48 10.70 -5.55
C MET A 111 2.76 10.71 -4.69
N ALA A 112 3.76 9.95 -5.11
CA ALA A 112 5.02 9.80 -4.38
C ALA A 112 5.85 11.11 -4.29
N ASP A 113 5.66 12.01 -5.25
CA ASP A 113 6.26 13.35 -5.31
C ASP A 113 5.51 14.40 -4.45
N GLY A 114 4.45 14.00 -3.76
CA GLY A 114 3.60 14.89 -2.95
C GLY A 114 2.44 15.53 -3.72
N GLY A 115 2.27 15.21 -5.01
CA GLY A 115 1.09 15.59 -5.79
C GLY A 115 -0.17 14.87 -5.31
N SER A 116 -1.34 15.40 -5.69
CA SER A 116 -2.62 14.75 -5.42
C SER A 116 -3.52 14.81 -6.66
N VAL A 117 -4.22 13.71 -6.90
CA VAL A 117 -5.27 13.62 -7.91
C VAL A 117 -6.57 13.28 -7.20
N SER A 118 -7.54 14.19 -7.30
CA SER A 118 -8.90 13.95 -6.85
C SER A 118 -9.80 14.08 -8.05
N ALA A 119 -10.64 13.10 -8.29
CA ALA A 119 -11.40 13.07 -9.52
C ALA A 119 -12.88 12.85 -9.22
N PRO A 120 -13.77 13.37 -10.09
CA PRO A 120 -15.18 13.49 -9.81
C PRO A 120 -15.80 12.12 -9.60
N THR A 121 -16.84 12.14 -8.79
CA THR A 121 -17.60 10.97 -8.39
C THR A 121 -18.27 10.34 -9.61
N ARG A 122 -18.23 9.01 -9.71
CA ARG A 122 -18.85 8.23 -10.77
C ARG A 122 -19.90 7.28 -10.21
N ARG A 123 -20.74 6.77 -11.11
CA ARG A 123 -21.72 5.72 -10.80
C ARG A 123 -21.31 4.42 -11.48
N ALA A 124 -21.43 3.33 -10.75
CA ALA A 124 -21.26 1.98 -11.29
C ALA A 124 -22.16 1.00 -10.54
N ARG A 125 -22.51 -0.11 -11.17
CA ARG A 125 -23.18 -1.21 -10.46
C ARG A 125 -22.20 -1.94 -9.57
N ARG A 126 -22.66 -2.58 -8.49
CA ARG A 126 -21.81 -3.39 -7.61
C ARG A 126 -21.03 -4.46 -8.38
N ALA A 127 -21.62 -5.10 -9.38
CA ALA A 127 -20.93 -6.08 -10.22
C ALA A 127 -19.73 -5.51 -10.98
N ASP A 128 -19.82 -4.25 -11.38
CA ASP A 128 -18.84 -3.59 -12.25
C ASP A 128 -17.92 -2.63 -11.50
N ILE A 129 -18.09 -2.49 -10.18
CA ILE A 129 -17.44 -1.45 -9.38
C ILE A 129 -15.91 -1.51 -9.47
N VAL A 130 -15.34 -2.72 -9.44
CA VAL A 130 -13.89 -2.91 -9.51
C VAL A 130 -13.36 -2.50 -10.87
N SER A 131 -14.00 -2.91 -11.95
CA SER A 131 -13.60 -2.52 -13.31
C SER A 131 -13.70 -1.00 -13.48
N ALA A 132 -14.79 -0.38 -13.01
CA ALA A 132 -14.98 1.06 -13.07
C ALA A 132 -13.94 1.85 -12.25
N VAL A 133 -13.54 1.33 -11.08
CA VAL A 133 -12.46 1.90 -10.27
C VAL A 133 -11.11 1.80 -11.00
N LEU A 134 -10.79 0.63 -11.57
CA LEU A 134 -9.54 0.42 -12.28
C LEU A 134 -9.42 1.32 -13.51
N ASP A 135 -10.48 1.41 -14.32
CA ASP A 135 -10.54 2.29 -15.48
C ASP A 135 -10.34 3.76 -15.06
N LYS A 136 -10.90 4.13 -13.91
CA LYS A 136 -10.74 5.46 -13.35
C LYS A 136 -9.30 5.73 -12.91
N LEU A 137 -8.71 4.80 -12.16
CA LEU A 137 -7.31 4.89 -11.71
C LEU A 137 -6.36 5.02 -12.89
N ASP A 138 -6.52 4.19 -13.93
CA ASP A 138 -5.71 4.24 -15.15
C ASP A 138 -5.82 5.60 -15.85
N LYS A 139 -7.04 6.12 -16.01
CA LYS A 139 -7.27 7.44 -16.59
C LYS A 139 -6.60 8.55 -15.79
N ASP A 140 -6.75 8.53 -14.47
CA ASP A 140 -6.24 9.58 -13.59
C ASP A 140 -4.71 9.56 -13.48
N ILE A 141 -4.08 8.37 -13.48
CA ILE A 141 -2.61 8.24 -13.50
C ILE A 141 -2.03 8.70 -14.84
N LYS A 142 -2.67 8.34 -15.96
CA LYS A 142 -2.24 8.81 -17.28
C LYS A 142 -2.36 10.33 -17.40
N ALA A 143 -3.46 10.90 -16.92
CA ALA A 143 -3.66 12.34 -16.89
C ALA A 143 -2.59 13.04 -16.04
N TYR A 144 -2.23 12.47 -14.88
CA TYR A 144 -1.14 12.99 -14.05
C TYR A 144 0.21 12.98 -14.78
N GLY A 145 0.56 11.86 -15.42
CA GLY A 145 1.83 11.73 -16.14
C GLY A 145 2.01 12.78 -17.25
N ILE A 146 0.94 13.10 -17.98
CA ILE A 146 0.98 14.15 -19.02
C ILE A 146 1.30 15.53 -18.43
N VAL A 147 0.81 15.83 -17.22
CA VAL A 147 1.02 17.11 -16.54
C VAL A 147 2.43 17.18 -15.92
N ASP A 148 2.90 16.09 -15.35
CA ASP A 148 4.22 15.99 -14.71
C ASP A 148 5.35 16.05 -15.74
N ASP A 149 5.25 15.28 -16.84
CA ASP A 149 6.19 15.32 -17.97
C ASP A 149 6.20 16.69 -18.67
N GLY A 150 5.14 17.49 -18.47
CA GLY A 150 4.91 18.82 -19.01
C GLY A 150 5.27 19.98 -18.05
N LYS A 151 6.32 19.91 -17.23
CA LYS A 151 6.81 21.06 -16.41
C LYS A 151 5.73 21.81 -15.60
N GLY A 152 4.73 21.11 -15.06
CA GLY A 152 3.64 21.71 -14.30
C GLY A 152 3.81 21.57 -12.78
N GLN A 153 4.35 22.60 -12.11
CA GLN A 153 4.18 22.77 -10.65
C GLN A 153 2.70 23.04 -10.32
N GLY A 154 1.88 21.99 -10.32
CA GLY A 154 0.46 22.04 -9.97
C GLY A 154 0.16 21.02 -8.88
N ARG A 155 0.19 21.44 -7.61
CA ARG A 155 0.06 20.59 -6.41
C ARG A 155 -1.30 19.87 -6.23
N SER A 156 -2.24 19.99 -7.16
CA SER A 156 -3.51 19.25 -7.14
C SER A 156 -4.16 19.26 -8.52
N LEU A 157 -4.55 18.10 -9.02
CA LEU A 157 -5.33 17.96 -10.25
C LEU A 157 -6.75 17.49 -9.92
N ILE A 158 -7.73 18.25 -10.42
CA ILE A 158 -9.14 17.81 -10.48
C ILE A 158 -9.45 17.38 -11.91
N ASN A 159 -9.45 16.08 -12.18
CA ASN A 159 -9.69 15.54 -13.52
C ASN A 159 -11.20 15.47 -13.83
N THR A 160 -11.79 16.53 -14.39
CA THR A 160 -13.25 16.64 -14.60
C THR A 160 -13.81 15.92 -15.84
N MET A 161 -13.00 15.18 -16.61
CA MET A 161 -13.43 14.51 -17.85
C MET A 161 -13.76 13.02 -17.70
#